data_AF-A0A948PVN6-F1
#
_entry.id   AF-A0A948PVN6-F1
#
_cell.length_a   1.000
_cell.length_b   1.000
_cell.length_c   1.000
_cell.angle_alpha   90.00
_cell.angle_beta   90.00
_cell.angle_gamma   90.00
#
_symmetry.space_group_name_H-M   'P 1'
#
loop_
_entity.id
_entity.type
_entity.pdbx_description
1 polymer ?
#
loop_
_entity_poly.entity_id
_entity_poly.type
_entity_poly.pdbx_seq_one_letter_code
_entity_poly.pdbx_strand_id
1 'polypeptide(L)'
;MRKYLMRYIYADGIIGVPQCDFGFSIGKKHFDEFALPYLKKEIERLDAVEYHLDGPGNIVHAESICSIAKIGVIQWVPGAGDQENKDWTWLYEKINALGKGLWLGASSPEDAVRLWKKYANSGRMILSVHAETRAEALRYLDVFEVNDFLK
;
A
#
# COMPACT_ATOMS: atom_id res chain seq x y z
N MET A 1 -1.68 17.07 21.73
CA MET A 1 -1.04 15.75 21.91
C MET A 1 -0.36 15.36 20.61
N ARG A 2 0.96 15.13 20.60
CA ARG A 2 1.65 14.60 19.42
C ARG A 2 1.37 13.09 19.34
N LYS A 3 0.53 12.67 18.40
CA LYS A 3 0.37 11.26 18.04
C LYS A 3 1.56 10.91 17.15
N TYR A 4 2.42 10.00 17.60
CA TYR A 4 3.48 9.45 16.76
C TYR A 4 2.92 8.20 16.07
N LEU A 5 2.81 8.22 14.75
CA LEU A 5 2.50 7.03 13.97
C LEU A 5 3.79 6.26 13.78
N MET A 6 3.99 5.20 14.57
CA MET A 6 5.10 4.28 14.38
C MET A 6 4.60 3.08 13.58
N ARG A 7 5.26 2.82 12.45
CA ARG A 7 4.85 1.81 11.49
C ARG A 7 5.78 0.61 11.59
N TYR A 8 5.20 -0.56 11.79
CA TYR A 8 5.92 -1.83 11.76
C TYR A 8 5.34 -2.69 10.65
N ILE A 9 6.20 -3.13 9.74
CA ILE A 9 5.90 -4.19 8.78
C ILE A 9 6.79 -5.35 9.18
N TYR A 10 6.20 -6.53 9.32
CA TYR A 10 6.94 -7.75 9.57
C TYR A 10 7.01 -8.55 8.27
N ALA A 11 8.21 -8.88 7.84
CA ALA A 11 8.49 -9.77 6.72
C ALA A 11 9.88 -10.37 6.92
N ASP A 12 10.14 -11.51 6.29
CA ASP A 12 11.48 -12.06 6.22
C ASP A 12 12.37 -11.20 5.31
N GLY A 13 13.60 -10.93 5.75
CA GLY A 13 14.61 -10.20 4.97
C GLY A 13 14.55 -8.67 5.12
N ILE A 14 15.05 -7.97 4.11
CA ILE A 14 15.16 -6.50 4.09
C ILE A 14 13.87 -5.88 3.56
N ILE A 15 13.20 -5.10 4.40
CA ILE A 15 11.98 -4.37 4.07
C ILE A 15 12.34 -2.94 3.64
N GLY A 16 11.67 -2.43 2.62
CA GLY A 16 11.74 -1.01 2.27
C GLY A 16 10.41 -0.43 1.81
N VAL A 17 10.25 0.87 2.06
CA VAL A 17 9.10 1.67 1.62
C VAL A 17 9.56 2.80 0.68
N PRO A 18 10.06 2.48 -0.53
CA PRO A 18 10.54 3.48 -1.48
C PRO A 18 9.40 4.36 -2.00
N GLN A 19 9.78 5.55 -2.45
CA GLN A 19 8.91 6.55 -3.05
C GLN A 19 9.68 7.37 -4.09
N CYS A 20 8.96 8.09 -4.96
CA CYS A 20 9.56 9.00 -5.93
C CYS A 20 8.72 10.27 -6.08
N ASP A 21 8.93 11.24 -5.18
CA ASP A 21 8.17 12.48 -5.15
C ASP A 21 8.40 13.33 -6.41
N PHE A 22 9.60 13.23 -7.00
CA PHE A 22 9.93 13.87 -8.27
C PHE A 22 9.00 13.42 -9.41
N GLY A 23 8.43 12.21 -9.31
CA GLY A 23 7.44 11.70 -10.26
C GLY A 23 6.21 12.60 -10.39
N PHE A 24 5.86 13.35 -9.34
CA PHE A 24 4.75 14.30 -9.38
C PHE A 24 4.94 15.41 -10.43
N SER A 25 6.20 15.79 -10.69
CA SER A 25 6.54 16.92 -11.59
C SER A 25 6.78 16.51 -13.04
N ILE A 26 6.69 15.22 -13.37
CA ILE A 26 7.05 14.71 -14.70
C ILE A 26 6.00 13.76 -15.27
N GLY A 27 5.90 13.73 -16.60
CA GLY A 27 5.03 12.79 -17.32
C GLY A 27 5.63 11.38 -17.41
N LYS A 28 4.80 10.39 -17.70
CA LYS A 28 5.16 8.95 -17.75
C LYS A 28 6.43 8.66 -18.55
N LYS A 29 6.58 9.29 -19.72
CA LYS A 29 7.77 9.10 -20.57
C LYS A 29 9.08 9.41 -19.83
N HIS A 30 9.14 10.55 -19.14
CA HIS A 30 10.33 10.96 -18.39
C HIS A 30 10.50 10.12 -17.12
N PHE A 31 9.41 9.71 -16.47
CA PHE A 31 9.49 8.82 -15.32
C PHE A 31 10.11 7.47 -15.71
N ASP A 32 9.63 6.88 -16.81
CA ASP A 32 10.12 5.60 -17.32
C ASP A 32 11.59 5.67 -17.74
N GLU A 33 12.04 6.82 -18.25
CA GLU A 33 13.42 7.06 -18.68
C GLU A 33 14.37 7.36 -17.52
N PHE A 34 13.97 8.24 -16.59
CA PHE A 34 14.89 8.84 -15.62
C PHE A 34 14.69 8.36 -14.18
N ALA A 35 13.50 7.89 -13.79
CA ALA A 35 13.21 7.46 -12.42
C ALA A 35 13.14 5.94 -12.30
N LEU A 36 12.36 5.30 -13.18
CA LEU A 36 12.05 3.87 -13.10
C LEU A 36 13.29 2.95 -13.07
N PRO A 37 14.37 3.18 -13.87
CA PRO A 37 15.54 2.30 -13.83
C PRO A 37 16.28 2.33 -12.48
N TYR A 38 16.35 3.51 -11.85
CA TYR A 38 17.01 3.68 -10.57
C TYR A 38 16.16 3.14 -9.43
N LEU A 39 14.83 3.33 -9.50
CA LEU A 39 13.90 2.74 -8.57
C LEU A 39 13.99 1.20 -8.60
N LYS A 40 14.09 0.59 -9.79
CA LYS A 40 14.32 -0.86 -9.94
C LYS A 40 15.62 -1.30 -9.26
N LYS A 41 16.72 -0.55 -9.44
CA LYS A 41 18.02 -0.85 -8.84
C LYS A 41 18.03 -0.74 -7.32
N GLU A 42 17.31 0.22 -6.76
CA GLU A 42 17.10 0.35 -5.33
C GLU A 42 16.32 -0.86 -4.79
N ILE A 43 15.17 -1.15 -5.41
CA ILE A 43 14.27 -2.23 -5.02
C ILE A 43 14.89 -3.63 -5.16
N GLU A 44 15.86 -3.79 -6.05
CA GLU A 44 16.57 -5.07 -6.24
C GLU A 44 17.22 -5.58 -4.95
N ARG A 45 17.60 -4.68 -4.04
CA ARG A 45 18.23 -5.02 -2.74
C ARG A 45 17.25 -5.32 -1.62
N LEU A 46 15.95 -5.22 -1.88
CA LEU A 46 14.88 -5.42 -0.91
C LEU A 46 14.21 -6.78 -1.16
N ASP A 47 13.75 -7.41 -0.07
CA ASP A 47 13.04 -8.69 -0.09
C ASP A 47 11.52 -8.50 -0.02
N ALA A 48 11.08 -7.47 0.71
CA ALA A 48 9.68 -7.08 0.80
C ALA A 48 9.53 -5.57 0.57
N VAL A 49 8.69 -5.20 -0.38
CA VAL A 49 8.50 -3.81 -0.78
C VAL A 49 7.04 -3.41 -0.76
N GLU A 50 6.80 -2.32 -0.05
CA GLU A 50 5.62 -1.50 -0.19
C GLU A 50 6.01 -0.20 -0.88
N TYR A 51 5.33 0.18 -1.96
CA TYR A 51 5.64 1.44 -2.62
C TYR A 51 4.67 2.54 -2.19
N HIS A 52 5.21 3.70 -1.81
CA HIS A 52 4.44 4.88 -1.47
C HIS A 52 4.13 5.71 -2.72
N LEU A 53 2.87 5.69 -3.16
CA LEU A 53 2.35 6.41 -4.31
C LEU A 53 1.74 7.74 -3.84
N ASP A 54 2.54 8.81 -3.90
CA ASP A 54 2.19 10.11 -3.33
C ASP A 54 1.49 11.04 -4.33
N GLY A 55 0.20 11.23 -4.12
CA GLY A 55 -0.59 12.29 -4.73
C GLY A 55 -1.03 12.06 -6.18
N PRO A 56 -2.02 12.81 -6.67
CA PRO A 56 -2.63 12.58 -7.98
C PRO A 56 -1.66 12.67 -9.16
N GLY A 57 -0.60 13.49 -9.04
CA GLY A 57 0.43 13.63 -10.08
C GLY A 57 1.20 12.34 -10.34
N ASN A 58 1.32 11.46 -9.35
CA ASN A 58 2.04 10.19 -9.49
C ASN A 58 1.18 9.05 -10.05
N ILE A 59 -0.16 9.20 -10.11
CA ILE A 59 -1.06 8.15 -10.60
C ILE A 59 -0.73 7.74 -12.05
N VAL A 60 -0.26 8.68 -12.87
CA VAL A 60 0.11 8.42 -14.27
C VAL A 60 1.24 7.39 -14.42
N HIS A 61 2.03 7.17 -13.35
CA HIS A 61 3.14 6.23 -13.29
C HIS A 61 2.75 4.88 -12.67
N ALA A 62 1.52 4.72 -12.18
CA ALA A 62 1.11 3.55 -11.38
C ALA A 62 1.33 2.22 -12.11
N GLU A 63 1.10 2.15 -13.42
CA GLU A 63 1.36 0.95 -14.22
C GLU A 63 2.86 0.61 -14.30
N SER A 64 3.70 1.63 -14.53
CA SER A 64 5.15 1.45 -14.56
C SER A 64 5.70 0.97 -13.22
N ILE A 65 5.20 1.56 -12.12
CA ILE A 65 5.53 1.13 -10.75
C ILE A 65 5.06 -0.30 -10.52
N CYS A 66 3.80 -0.62 -10.85
CA CYS A 66 3.25 -1.96 -10.66
C CYS A 66 3.95 -3.02 -11.54
N SER A 67 4.63 -2.64 -12.62
CA SER A 67 5.44 -3.58 -13.42
C SER A 67 6.65 -4.14 -12.65
N ILE A 68 7.06 -3.52 -11.54
CA ILE A 68 8.18 -4.00 -10.72
C ILE A 68 7.70 -5.18 -9.89
N ALA A 69 8.19 -6.38 -10.21
CA ALA A 69 7.74 -7.63 -9.60
C ALA A 69 7.89 -7.66 -8.07
N LYS A 70 9.00 -7.12 -7.53
CA LYS A 70 9.30 -7.09 -6.09
C LYS A 70 8.38 -6.18 -5.27
N ILE A 71 7.68 -5.24 -5.90
CA ILE A 71 6.67 -4.43 -5.20
C ILE A 71 5.47 -5.31 -4.91
N GLY A 72 5.21 -5.59 -3.63
CA GLY A 72 4.11 -6.44 -3.19
C GLY A 72 2.85 -5.63 -2.87
N VAL A 73 3.00 -4.43 -2.33
CA VAL A 73 1.89 -3.58 -1.87
C VAL A 73 2.08 -2.15 -2.37
N ILE A 74 1.00 -1.48 -2.76
CA ILE A 74 1.00 -0.04 -3.03
C ILE A 74 0.23 0.66 -1.92
N GLN A 75 0.85 1.69 -1.35
CA GLN A 75 0.18 2.66 -0.49
C GLN A 75 -0.17 3.89 -1.31
N TRP A 76 -1.47 4.11 -1.50
CA TRP A 76 -1.98 5.33 -2.10
C TRP A 76 -2.10 6.42 -1.03
N VAL A 77 -1.52 7.60 -1.30
CA VAL A 77 -1.67 8.79 -0.45
C VAL A 77 -2.24 9.91 -1.31
N PRO A 78 -3.48 10.37 -1.07
CA PRO A 78 -4.12 11.37 -1.94
C PRO A 78 -3.55 12.79 -1.76
N GLY A 79 -2.73 13.02 -0.74
CA GLY A 79 -2.32 14.36 -0.31
C GLY A 79 -3.37 15.02 0.58
N ALA A 80 -3.24 16.33 0.81
CA ALA A 80 -4.08 17.09 1.73
C ALA A 80 -5.25 17.81 1.05
N GLY A 81 -6.22 18.24 1.85
CA GLY A 81 -7.35 19.07 1.40
C GLY A 81 -8.41 18.25 0.66
N ASP A 82 -8.92 18.78 -0.45
CA ASP A 82 -10.05 18.17 -1.18
C ASP A 82 -9.77 16.74 -1.67
N GLN A 83 -8.51 16.38 -1.89
CA GLN A 83 -8.14 15.05 -2.39
C GLN A 83 -8.37 13.94 -1.36
N GLU A 84 -8.25 14.25 -0.06
CA GLU A 84 -8.39 13.29 1.03
C GLU A 84 -9.81 12.73 1.10
N ASN A 85 -10.81 13.53 0.72
CA ASN A 85 -12.23 13.18 0.78
C ASN A 85 -12.78 12.61 -0.55
N LYS A 86 -11.94 12.46 -1.58
CA LYS A 86 -12.36 11.89 -2.86
C LYS A 86 -12.49 10.38 -2.78
N ASP A 87 -13.39 9.86 -3.61
CA ASP A 87 -13.48 8.43 -3.83
C ASP A 87 -12.36 7.95 -4.77
N TRP A 88 -11.45 7.15 -4.23
CA TRP A 88 -10.33 6.52 -4.94
C TRP A 88 -10.54 5.04 -5.20
N THR A 89 -11.78 4.53 -5.06
CA THR A 89 -12.12 3.11 -5.27
C THR A 89 -11.63 2.59 -6.63
N TRP A 90 -11.75 3.41 -7.68
CA TRP A 90 -11.27 3.07 -9.02
C TRP A 90 -9.75 2.82 -9.07
N LEU A 91 -8.96 3.55 -8.28
CA LEU A 91 -7.51 3.41 -8.23
C LEU A 91 -7.12 2.14 -7.46
N TYR A 92 -7.82 1.84 -6.37
CA TYR A 92 -7.67 0.59 -5.63
C TYR A 92 -7.98 -0.62 -6.51
N GLU A 93 -9.06 -0.56 -7.30
CA GLU A 93 -9.43 -1.60 -8.26
C GLU A 93 -8.37 -1.75 -9.36
N LYS A 94 -7.85 -0.64 -9.90
CA LYS A 94 -6.77 -0.65 -10.88
C LYS A 94 -5.50 -1.32 -10.33
N ILE A 95 -5.05 -0.92 -9.14
CA ILE A 95 -3.84 -1.47 -8.51
C ILE A 95 -4.00 -2.97 -8.20
N ASN A 96 -5.16 -3.36 -7.67
CA ASN A 96 -5.45 -4.77 -7.39
C ASN A 96 -5.52 -5.61 -8.68
N ALA A 97 -6.09 -5.06 -9.77
CA ALA A 97 -6.12 -5.71 -11.08
C ALA A 97 -4.70 -5.86 -11.69
N LEU A 98 -3.76 -4.99 -11.34
CA LEU A 98 -2.34 -5.11 -11.69
C LEU A 98 -1.58 -6.12 -10.79
N GLY A 99 -2.29 -6.86 -9.94
CA GLY A 99 -1.74 -7.93 -9.10
C GLY A 99 -0.99 -7.44 -7.87
N LYS A 100 -1.20 -6.18 -7.45
CA LYS A 100 -0.56 -5.62 -6.26
C LYS A 100 -1.52 -5.61 -5.07
N GLY A 101 -0.97 -5.84 -3.89
CA GLY A 101 -1.68 -5.63 -2.64
C GLY A 101 -1.92 -4.15 -2.38
N LEU A 102 -2.88 -3.87 -1.50
CA LEU A 102 -3.25 -2.52 -1.12
C LEU A 102 -2.88 -2.24 0.33
N TRP A 103 -2.51 -0.99 0.61
CA TRP A 103 -2.52 -0.44 1.95
C TRP A 103 -3.84 0.29 2.20
N LEU A 104 -4.65 -0.19 3.14
CA LEU A 104 -6.00 0.34 3.39
C LEU A 104 -6.23 0.57 4.88
N GLY A 105 -7.00 1.60 5.21
CA GLY A 105 -7.53 1.79 6.56
C GLY A 105 -8.74 0.90 6.81
N ALA A 106 -8.78 0.21 7.94
CA ALA A 106 -9.97 -0.52 8.40
C ALA A 106 -10.50 0.07 9.70
N SER A 107 -11.77 0.47 9.67
CA SER A 107 -12.47 1.09 10.80
C SER A 107 -12.92 0.10 11.89
N SER A 108 -13.00 -1.19 11.56
CA SER A 108 -13.34 -2.28 12.49
C SER A 108 -12.76 -3.63 12.03
N PRO A 109 -12.77 -4.67 12.87
CA PRO A 109 -12.41 -6.03 12.47
C PRO A 109 -13.26 -6.58 11.31
N GLU A 110 -14.56 -6.32 11.29
CA GLU A 110 -15.47 -6.74 10.22
C GLU A 110 -15.18 -6.00 8.92
N ASP A 111 -14.82 -4.72 9.02
CA ASP A 111 -14.35 -3.91 7.90
C ASP A 111 -13.04 -4.47 7.32
N ALA A 112 -12.09 -4.82 8.18
CA ALA A 112 -10.84 -5.46 7.77
C ALA A 112 -11.09 -6.78 7.00
N VAL A 113 -11.99 -7.63 7.48
CA VAL A 113 -12.41 -8.86 6.79
C VAL A 113 -13.07 -8.55 5.45
N ARG A 114 -13.93 -7.53 5.39
CA ARG A 114 -14.59 -7.11 4.14
C ARG A 114 -13.57 -6.64 3.10
N LEU A 115 -12.60 -5.82 3.52
CA LEU A 115 -11.53 -5.32 2.64
C LEU A 115 -10.65 -6.46 2.13
N TRP A 116 -10.25 -7.39 3.01
CA TRP A 116 -9.50 -8.59 2.63
C TRP A 116 -10.23 -9.41 1.57
N LYS A 117 -11.50 -9.77 1.82
CA LYS A 117 -12.33 -10.52 0.86
C LYS A 117 -12.46 -9.81 -0.50
N LYS A 118 -12.45 -8.47 -0.52
CA LYS A 118 -12.60 -7.68 -1.76
C LYS A 118 -11.29 -7.54 -2.53
N TYR A 119 -10.16 -7.36 -1.85
CA TYR A 119 -8.92 -6.88 -2.47
C TYR A 119 -7.69 -7.77 -2.27
N ALA A 120 -7.80 -8.92 -1.61
CA ALA A 120 -6.67 -9.82 -1.39
C ALA A 120 -6.33 -10.72 -2.60
N ASN A 121 -6.65 -10.33 -3.85
CA ASN A 121 -6.39 -11.14 -5.05
C ASN A 121 -4.90 -11.47 -5.22
N SER A 122 -4.02 -10.57 -4.78
CA SER A 122 -2.56 -10.77 -4.79
C SER A 122 -2.04 -11.65 -3.63
N GLY A 123 -2.93 -12.05 -2.71
CA GLY A 123 -2.57 -12.64 -1.41
C GLY A 123 -1.88 -11.68 -0.45
N ARG A 124 -1.84 -10.38 -0.75
CA ARG A 124 -1.11 -9.37 0.02
C ARG A 124 -1.99 -8.17 0.33
N MET A 125 -1.95 -7.70 1.57
CA MET A 125 -2.60 -6.48 2.01
C MET A 125 -1.91 -5.98 3.28
N ILE A 126 -1.87 -4.66 3.46
CA ILE A 126 -1.52 -4.06 4.74
C ILE A 126 -2.75 -3.28 5.23
N LEU A 127 -3.16 -3.57 6.45
CA LEU A 127 -4.28 -2.90 7.09
C LEU A 127 -3.79 -1.93 8.15
N SER A 128 -4.14 -0.66 7.99
CA SER A 128 -3.98 0.36 9.02
C SER A 128 -5.22 0.36 9.89
N VAL A 129 -5.04 0.11 11.17
CA VAL A 129 -6.14 0.00 12.14
C VAL A 129 -5.89 0.91 13.32
N HIS A 130 -6.95 1.27 14.04
CA HIS A 130 -6.85 1.98 15.30
C HIS A 130 -7.29 1.06 16.45
N ALA A 131 -6.44 0.96 17.47
CA ALA A 131 -6.73 0.24 18.70
C ALA A 131 -6.04 1.00 19.85
N GLU A 132 -6.77 1.25 20.94
CA GLU A 132 -6.24 1.92 22.13
C GLU A 132 -5.70 0.91 23.15
N THR A 133 -6.17 -0.34 23.07
CA THR A 133 -5.71 -1.42 23.94
C THR A 133 -5.23 -2.63 23.15
N ARG A 134 -4.40 -3.46 23.80
CA ARG A 134 -3.97 -4.74 23.24
C ARG A 134 -5.17 -5.64 22.92
N ALA A 135 -6.20 -5.66 23.77
CA ALA A 135 -7.39 -6.48 23.54
C ALA A 135 -8.13 -6.06 22.26
N GLU A 136 -8.24 -4.76 22.00
CA GLU A 136 -8.85 -4.26 20.77
C GLU A 136 -8.04 -4.63 19.53
N ALA A 137 -6.70 -4.55 19.61
CA ALA A 137 -5.81 -4.97 18.52
C ALA A 137 -5.93 -6.47 18.22
N LEU A 138 -6.04 -7.31 19.26
CA LEU A 138 -6.19 -8.76 19.10
C LEU A 138 -7.48 -9.15 18.38
N ARG A 139 -8.58 -8.37 18.53
CA ARG A 139 -9.84 -8.65 17.79
C ARG A 139 -9.65 -8.63 16.28
N TYR A 140 -8.72 -7.84 15.75
CA TYR A 140 -8.39 -7.86 14.32
C TYR A 140 -7.70 -9.17 13.91
N LEU A 141 -6.90 -9.79 14.78
CA LEU A 141 -6.28 -11.07 14.50
C LEU A 141 -7.30 -12.21 14.60
N ASP A 142 -8.14 -12.19 15.64
CA ASP A 142 -9.16 -13.22 15.89
C ASP A 142 -10.08 -13.41 14.67
N VAL A 143 -10.55 -12.31 14.06
CA VAL A 143 -11.44 -12.40 12.89
C VAL A 143 -10.72 -12.96 11.65
N PHE A 144 -9.41 -12.77 11.52
CA PHE A 144 -8.62 -13.36 10.42
C PHE A 144 -8.35 -14.84 10.64
N GLU A 145 -8.12 -15.26 11.89
CA GLU A 145 -7.98 -16.68 12.26
C GLU A 145 -9.29 -17.44 12.01
N VAL A 146 -10.44 -16.91 12.47
CA VAL A 146 -11.76 -17.54 12.29
C VAL A 146 -12.15 -17.67 10.81
N ASN A 147 -11.69 -16.75 9.95
CA ASN A 147 -11.94 -16.82 8.51
C ASN A 147 -10.86 -17.63 7.75
N ASP A 148 -9.90 -18.26 8.44
CA ASP A 148 -8.82 -19.07 7.85
C ASP A 148 -7.92 -18.30 6.87
N PHE A 149 -7.73 -17.00 7.07
CA PHE A 149 -6.92 -16.15 6.17
C PHE A 149 -5.42 -16.15 6.48
N LEU A 150 -5.01 -16.69 7.63
CA LEU A 150 -3.61 -16.70 8.09
C LEU A 150 -2.90 -18.04 7.88
N LYS A 151 -3.44 -18.89 6.99
CA LYS A 151 -2.86 -20.21 6.63
C LYS A 151 -1.95 -20.12 5.41
#